data_AF-A0A6G2DGG7-F1
#
_entry.id   AF-A0A6G2DGG7-F1
#
_cell.length_a   1.000
_cell.length_b   1.000
_cell.length_c   1.000
_cell.angle_alpha   90.00
_cell.angle_beta   90.00
_cell.angle_gamma   90.00
#
_symmetry.space_group_name_H-M   'P 1'
#
loop_
_entity.id
_entity.type
_entity.pdbx_description
1 polymer ?
#
loop_
_entity_poly.entity_id
_entity_poly.type
_entity_poly.pdbx_seq_one_letter_code
_entity_poly.pdbx_strand_id
1 'polypeptide(L)' 'MAISKEKKNEIIAQYARHEGDTGSVEVQVAVLTWEINHLNEHIKQHNK' A
#
# COMPACT_ATOMS: atom_id res chain seq x y z
N MET A 1 5.80 6.82 -7.47
CA MET A 1 5.85 5.60 -8.33
C MET A 1 4.64 4.73 -8.02
N ALA A 2 4.20 3.91 -8.97
CA ALA A 2 3.06 3.00 -8.76
C ALA A 2 3.51 1.74 -7.99
N ILE A 3 2.71 1.30 -7.02
CA ILE A 3 2.86 0.01 -6.33
C ILE A 3 2.80 -1.16 -7.32
N SER A 4 3.65 -2.18 -7.16
CA SER A 4 3.56 -3.39 -7.99
C SER A 4 2.31 -4.20 -7.62
N LYS A 5 1.79 -4.99 -8.57
CA LYS A 5 0.60 -5.82 -8.32
C LYS A 5 0.86 -6.86 -7.23
N GLU A 6 2.05 -7.43 -7.21
CA GLU A 6 2.48 -8.42 -6.22
C GLU A 6 2.46 -7.81 -4.83
N LYS A 7 3.06 -6.62 -4.66
CA LYS A 7 3.11 -5.96 -3.35
C LYS A 7 1.73 -5.50 -2.90
N LYS A 8 0.90 -5.02 -3.82
CA LYS A 8 -0.48 -4.64 -3.53
C LYS A 8 -1.29 -5.85 -3.05
N ASN A 9 -1.17 -6.99 -3.72
CA ASN A 9 -1.87 -8.22 -3.33
C ASN A 9 -1.37 -8.76 -1.97
N GLU A 10 -0.07 -8.64 -1.69
CA GLU A 10 0.50 -8.99 -0.38
C GLU A 10 -0.12 -8.15 0.75
N ILE A 11 -0.21 -6.83 0.56
CA ILE A 11 -0.82 -5.92 1.54
C ILE A 11 -2.30 -6.22 1.70
N ILE A 12 -3.03 -6.45 0.61
CA ILE A 12 -4.45 -6.82 0.68
C ILE A 12 -4.62 -8.10 1.49
N ALA A 13 -3.84 -9.15 1.20
CA ALA A 13 -3.95 -10.43 1.92
C ALA A 13 -3.63 -10.31 3.42
N GLN A 14 -2.76 -9.39 3.83
CA GLN A 14 -2.40 -9.15 5.24
C GLN A 14 -3.49 -8.42 6.03
N TYR A 15 -4.24 -7.51 5.39
CA TYR A 15 -5.21 -6.62 6.06
C TYR A 15 -6.67 -6.92 5.71
N ALA A 16 -6.92 -7.86 4.80
CA ALA A 16 -8.25 -8.34 4.44
C ALA A 16 -8.95 -8.92 5.67
N ARG A 17 -10.21 -8.52 5.89
CA ARG A 17 -11.03 -9.06 6.98
C ARG A 17 -11.58 -10.45 6.66
N HIS A 18 -11.72 -10.76 5.38
CA HIS A 18 -12.15 -12.06 4.88
C HIS A 18 -11.58 -12.29 3.47
N GLU A 19 -11.69 -13.52 2.97
CA GLU A 19 -11.26 -13.84 1.61
C GLU A 19 -12.00 -12.96 0.58
N GLY A 20 -11.26 -12.37 -0.36
CA GLY A 20 -11.80 -11.46 -1.38
C GLY A 20 -12.08 -10.03 -0.91
N ASP A 21 -11.81 -9.69 0.35
CA ASP A 21 -11.90 -8.31 0.82
C ASP A 21 -10.79 -7.45 0.21
N THR A 22 -11.17 -6.62 -0.76
CA THR A 22 -10.27 -5.73 -1.49
C THR A 22 -10.56 -4.25 -1.24
N GLY A 23 -11.57 -3.96 -0.40
CA GLY A 23 -12.18 -2.64 -0.31
C GLY A 23 -12.54 -2.19 1.11
N SER A 24 -12.31 -3.01 2.14
CA SER A 24 -12.47 -2.57 3.51
C SER A 24 -11.58 -1.38 3.85
N VAL A 25 -11.96 -0.66 4.91
CA VAL A 25 -11.22 0.51 5.40
C VAL A 25 -9.79 0.11 5.77
N GLU A 26 -9.59 -1.04 6.40
CA GLU A 26 -8.27 -1.55 6.78
C GLU A 26 -7.39 -1.78 5.55
N VAL A 27 -7.92 -2.45 4.53
CA VAL A 27 -7.19 -2.69 3.27
C VAL A 27 -6.82 -1.37 2.58
N GLN A 28 -7.78 -0.44 2.48
CA GLN A 28 -7.53 0.87 1.86
C GLN A 28 -6.48 1.67 2.64
N VAL A 29 -6.59 1.74 3.97
CA VAL A 29 -5.64 2.44 4.84
C VAL A 29 -4.26 1.82 4.74
N ALA A 30 -4.15 0.48 4.69
CA ALA A 30 -2.87 -0.21 4.57
C ALA A 30 -2.16 0.11 3.24
N VAL A 31 -2.90 0.09 2.13
CA VAL A 31 -2.35 0.44 0.81
C VAL A 31 -1.89 1.91 0.77
N LEU A 32 -2.73 2.85 1.21
CA LEU A 32 -2.39 4.27 1.24
C LEU A 32 -1.20 4.56 2.16
N THR A 33 -1.14 3.90 3.32
CA THR A 33 -0.02 4.02 4.26
C THR A 33 1.28 3.56 3.61
N TRP A 34 1.25 2.44 2.90
CA TRP A 34 2.42 1.95 2.16
C TRP A 34 2.87 2.94 1.09
N GLU A 35 1.93 3.49 0.31
CA GLU A 35 2.24 4.47 -0.74
C GLU A 35 2.82 5.77 -0.16
N ILE A 36 2.27 6.28 0.95
CA ILE A 36 2.80 7.46 1.65
C ILE A 36 4.23 7.21 2.12
N ASN A 37 4.50 6.06 2.74
CA ASN A 37 5.85 5.72 3.22
C ASN A 37 6.84 5.58 2.06
N HIS A 38 6.42 4.93 0.98
CA HIS A 38 7.24 4.78 -0.22
C HIS A 38 7.52 6.13 -0.90
N LEU A 39 6.52 7.02 -0.97
CA LEU A 39 6.66 8.36 -1.51
C LEU A 39 7.58 9.22 -0.64
N ASN A 40 7.44 9.15 0.69
CA ASN A 40 8.31 9.86 1.62
C ASN A 40 9.78 9.44 1.44
N GLU A 41 10.05 8.15 1.27
CA GLU A 41 11.40 7.66 1.01
C GLU A 41 11.92 8.15 -0.35
N HIS A 42 11.09 8.12 -1.39
CA HIS A 42 11.43 8.66 -2.70
C HIS A 42 11.80 10.15 -2.62
N ILE A 43 10.98 10.96 -1.95
CA ILE A 43 11.24 12.40 -1.80
C ILE A 43 12.53 12.65 -1.01
N LYS A 44 12.80 11.88 0.05
CA LYS A 44 14.07 11.97 0.80
C LYS A 44 15.30 11.66 -0.03
N GLN A 45 15.19 10.73 -0.98
CA GLN A 45 16.29 10.41 -1.91
C GLN A 45 16.40 11.47 -3.02
N HIS A 46 15.29 12.08 -3.41
CA HIS A 46 15.18 13.07 -4.47
C HIS A 46 14.77 14.45 -3.92
N ASN A 47 15.65 15.06 -3.12
CA ASN A 47 15.40 16.35 -2.44
C ASN A 47 15.42 17.60 -3.36
N LYS A 48 15.30 17.45 -4.68
CA LYS A 48 15.40 18.55 -5.65
C LYS A 48 14.17 18.62 -6.54
#